data_AF-A0AAN1PW95-F1
#
_entry.id   AF-A0AAN1PW95-F1
#
_cell.length_a   1.000
_cell.length_b   1.000
_cell.length_c   1.000
_cell.angle_alpha   90.00
_cell.angle_beta   90.00
_cell.angle_gamma   90.00
#
_symmetry.space_group_name_H-M   'P 1'
#
loop_
_entity.id
_entity.type
_entity.pdbx_description
1 polymer ?
#
loop_
_entity_poly.entity_id
_entity_poly.type
_entity_poly.pdbx_seq_one_letter_code
_entity_poly.pdbx_strand_id
1 'polypeptide(L)'
;MKFLSVSIEIPSYPQASNDQFLDLKGKLDIGYVTIKHESGRQALVDTQTYMLDLETRSVVCPMSNELEESTLLSGDLDDLNKLSFEVFAAFDDSASSDFHYGDAKLLLSDDAGEEKLISLKVED
;
A
#
# COMPACT_ATOMS: atom_id res chain seq x y z
N MET A 1 -13.42 11.72 8.89
CA MET A 1 -13.56 10.62 7.91
C MET A 1 -13.21 9.30 8.59
N LYS A 2 -13.92 8.18 8.33
CA LYS A 2 -13.49 6.83 8.76
C LYS A 2 -13.21 5.98 7.53
N PHE A 3 -12.08 5.27 7.51
CA PHE A 3 -11.79 4.33 6.44
C PHE A 3 -12.60 3.05 6.63
N LEU A 4 -13.26 2.59 5.57
CA LEU A 4 -13.85 1.26 5.51
C LEU A 4 -12.83 0.22 5.11
N SER A 5 -11.99 0.57 4.14
CA SER A 5 -10.89 -0.27 3.68
C SER A 5 -9.73 0.57 3.19
N VAL A 6 -8.54 0.02 3.37
CA VAL A 6 -7.29 0.54 2.83
C VAL A 6 -6.64 -0.61 2.08
N SER A 7 -6.20 -0.38 0.86
CA SER A 7 -5.52 -1.39 0.06
C SER A 7 -4.42 -0.76 -0.77
N ILE A 8 -3.30 -1.47 -0.89
CA ILE A 8 -2.26 -1.09 -1.85
C ILE A 8 -2.31 -2.01 -3.06
N GLU A 9 -2.24 -1.41 -4.24
CA GLU A 9 -1.96 -2.10 -5.49
C GLU A 9 -0.53 -1.78 -5.97
N ILE A 10 0.29 -2.82 -6.15
CA ILE A 10 1.68 -2.69 -6.63
C ILE A 10 1.82 -3.40 -7.99
N PRO A 11 1.74 -2.65 -9.11
CA PRO A 11 1.89 -3.21 -10.45
C PRO A 11 3.36 -3.50 -10.82
N SER A 12 3.56 -4.56 -11.61
CA SER A 12 4.87 -4.88 -12.19
C SER A 12 5.15 -4.09 -13.48
N TYR A 13 6.36 -3.53 -13.61
CA TYR A 13 6.82 -2.86 -14.83
C TYR A 13 8.26 -3.25 -15.23
N PRO A 14 8.49 -3.72 -16.48
CA PRO A 14 7.47 -4.11 -17.47
C PRO A 14 6.58 -5.26 -16.95
N GLN A 15 5.42 -5.46 -17.58
CA GLN A 15 4.46 -6.46 -17.12
C GLN A 15 5.10 -7.85 -17.05
N ALA A 16 5.17 -8.42 -15.85
CA ALA A 16 5.76 -9.73 -15.62
C ALA A 16 4.93 -10.84 -16.29
N SER A 17 5.60 -11.91 -16.73
CA SER A 17 4.89 -13.14 -17.14
C SER A 17 4.20 -13.80 -15.93
N ASN A 18 3.22 -14.66 -16.18
CA ASN A 18 2.50 -15.36 -15.11
C ASN A 18 3.45 -16.15 -14.18
N ASP A 19 4.42 -16.86 -14.75
CA ASP A 19 5.35 -17.69 -13.99
C ASP A 19 6.24 -16.82 -13.09
N GLN A 20 6.74 -15.70 -13.62
CA GLN A 20 7.52 -14.73 -12.84
C GLN A 20 6.69 -14.08 -11.73
N PHE A 21 5.43 -13.75 -12.01
CA PHE A 21 4.56 -13.09 -11.05
C PHE A 21 4.11 -14.02 -9.92
N LEU A 22 3.90 -15.31 -10.23
CA LEU A 22 3.57 -16.34 -9.22
C LEU A 22 4.73 -16.67 -8.30
N ASP A 23 5.97 -16.48 -8.74
CA ASP A 23 7.19 -16.71 -7.95
C ASP A 23 7.30 -15.76 -6.74
N LEU A 24 6.54 -14.67 -6.73
CA LEU A 24 6.46 -13.74 -5.60
C LEU A 24 5.77 -14.30 -4.37
N LYS A 25 5.02 -15.38 -4.55
CA LYS A 25 4.32 -16.01 -3.44
C LYS A 25 5.33 -16.55 -2.43
N GLY A 26 5.38 -15.90 -1.26
CA GLY A 26 6.31 -16.20 -0.17
C GLY A 26 7.66 -15.47 -0.27
N LYS A 27 7.85 -14.59 -1.25
CA LYS A 27 9.06 -13.78 -1.44
C LYS A 27 8.85 -12.28 -1.24
N LEU A 28 7.62 -11.89 -0.94
CA LEU A 28 7.24 -10.52 -0.66
C LEU A 28 6.70 -10.46 0.76
N ASP A 29 7.30 -9.60 1.56
CA ASP A 29 6.80 -9.19 2.85
C ASP A 29 6.39 -7.71 2.76
N ILE A 30 5.17 -7.41 3.18
CA ILE A 30 4.69 -6.03 3.20
C ILE A 30 4.42 -5.75 4.65
N GLY A 31 5.13 -4.78 5.22
CA GLY A 31 5.00 -4.44 6.62
C GLY A 31 3.76 -3.59 6.82
N TYR A 32 3.93 -2.29 6.62
CA TYR A 32 2.93 -1.29 6.98
C TYR A 32 2.98 -0.06 6.07
N VAL A 33 1.95 0.78 6.17
CA VAL A 33 1.95 2.13 5.61
C VAL A 33 2.11 3.14 6.72
N THR A 34 3.02 4.09 6.50
CA THR A 34 3.07 5.30 7.34
C THR A 34 2.26 6.40 6.69
N ILE A 35 1.29 6.94 7.43
CA ILE A 35 0.51 8.13 7.05
C ILE A 35 1.10 9.31 7.81
N LYS A 36 1.63 10.32 7.12
CA LYS A 36 2.21 11.53 7.72
C LYS A 36 1.41 12.77 7.31
N HIS A 37 0.97 13.56 8.28
CA HIS A 37 0.34 14.86 8.05
C HIS A 37 1.41 15.97 8.01
N GLU A 38 1.19 17.04 7.24
CA GLU A 38 2.05 18.23 7.18
C GLU A 38 2.34 18.91 8.53
N SER A 39 1.60 18.53 9.59
CA SER A 39 1.75 19.06 10.94
C SER A 39 2.80 18.30 11.75
N GLY A 40 3.39 17.24 11.17
CA GLY A 40 4.37 16.36 11.81
C GLY A 40 3.77 15.18 12.57
N ARG A 41 2.44 15.06 12.62
CA ARG A 41 1.76 13.89 13.21
C ARG A 41 1.68 12.75 12.20
N GLN A 42 1.68 11.53 12.72
CA GLN A 42 1.68 10.31 11.91
C GLN A 42 0.88 9.17 12.55
N ALA A 43 0.54 8.19 11.72
CA ALA A 43 -0.01 6.91 12.13
C ALA A 43 0.53 5.81 11.23
N LEU A 44 0.49 4.58 11.74
CA LEU A 44 0.79 3.37 10.99
C LEU A 44 -0.51 2.64 10.65
N VAL A 45 -0.49 1.94 9.52
CA VAL A 45 -1.54 1.00 9.14
C VAL A 45 -0.86 -0.30 8.80
N ASP A 46 -1.12 -1.33 9.60
CA ASP A 46 -0.51 -2.65 9.40
C ASP A 46 -1.24 -3.43 8.30
N THR A 47 -0.48 -4.29 7.62
CA THR A 47 -1.04 -5.18 6.60
C THR A 47 -1.50 -6.49 7.21
N GLN A 48 -2.53 -7.08 6.62
CA GLN A 48 -3.02 -8.39 7.09
C GLN A 48 -2.41 -9.54 6.28
N THR A 49 -2.40 -9.40 4.96
CA THR A 49 -1.90 -10.36 3.98
C THR A 49 -1.83 -9.67 2.62
N TYR A 50 -1.28 -10.34 1.61
CA TYR A 50 -1.40 -9.91 0.22
C TYR A 50 -2.07 -10.97 -0.67
N MET A 51 -2.52 -10.53 -1.83
CA MET A 51 -3.10 -11.32 -2.91
C MET A 51 -2.38 -10.98 -4.21
N LEU A 52 -2.28 -11.95 -5.12
CA LEU A 52 -1.73 -11.73 -6.46
C LEU A 52 -2.88 -11.60 -7.45
N ASP A 53 -3.03 -10.43 -8.05
CA ASP A 53 -3.96 -10.20 -9.15
C ASP A 53 -3.28 -10.57 -10.47
N LEU A 54 -3.63 -11.75 -10.98
CA LEU A 54 -3.12 -12.28 -12.24
C LEU A 54 -3.72 -11.59 -13.47
N GLU A 55 -4.70 -10.70 -13.39
CA GLU A 55 -5.21 -9.98 -14.56
C GLU A 55 -4.38 -8.71 -14.80
N THR A 56 -4.16 -7.94 -13.73
CA THR A 56 -3.43 -6.68 -13.77
C THR A 56 -1.92 -6.84 -13.55
N ARG A 57 -1.49 -8.00 -13.00
CA ARG A 57 -0.11 -8.28 -12.56
C ARG A 57 0.31 -7.32 -11.46
N SER A 58 -0.60 -7.20 -10.49
CA SER A 58 -0.49 -6.34 -9.32
C SER A 58 -0.58 -7.13 -8.02
N VAL A 59 0.23 -6.77 -7.05
CA VAL A 59 0.09 -7.27 -5.68
C VAL A 59 -0.93 -6.39 -4.96
N VAL A 60 -1.97 -7.01 -4.41
CA VAL A 60 -3.04 -6.33 -3.68
C VAL A 60 -2.91 -6.64 -2.19
N CYS A 61 -2.77 -5.59 -1.39
CA CYS A 61 -2.41 -5.70 0.02
C CYS A 61 -3.52 -5.07 0.85
N PRO A 62 -4.53 -5.84 1.28
CA PRO A 62 -5.53 -5.35 2.21
C PRO A 62 -4.87 -4.99 3.54
N MET A 63 -5.23 -3.82 4.04
CA MET A 63 -4.73 -3.29 5.30
C MET A 63 -5.86 -3.15 6.30
N SER A 64 -5.50 -3.14 7.58
CA SER A 64 -6.45 -2.78 8.63
C SER A 64 -7.00 -1.37 8.37
N ASN A 65 -8.24 -1.12 8.73
CA ASN A 65 -8.75 0.24 8.81
C ASN A 65 -8.46 0.89 10.18
N GLU A 66 -7.86 0.14 11.11
CA GLU A 66 -7.40 0.62 12.41
C GLU A 66 -6.03 1.28 12.27
N LEU A 67 -5.89 2.47 12.86
CA LEU A 67 -4.64 3.20 12.90
C LEU A 67 -3.83 2.79 14.12
N GLU A 68 -2.65 2.24 13.89
CA GLU A 68 -1.68 1.88 14.91
C GLU A 68 -0.68 3.01 15.15
N GLU A 69 -0.10 3.05 16.35
CA GLU A 69 0.90 4.06 16.75
C GLU A 69 0.52 5.51 16.38
N SER A 70 -0.78 5.81 16.46
CA SER A 70 -1.34 7.04 15.91
C SER A 70 -1.20 8.23 16.85
N THR A 71 -0.63 9.31 16.32
CA THR A 71 -0.63 10.65 16.90
C THR A 71 -1.55 11.61 16.14
N LEU A 72 -2.21 11.13 15.08
CA LEU A 72 -3.14 11.91 14.28
C LEU A 72 -4.39 12.25 15.09
N LEU A 73 -4.87 13.49 14.96
CA LEU A 73 -6.19 13.87 15.46
C LEU A 73 -7.26 13.57 14.40
N SER A 74 -8.51 13.46 14.84
CA SER A 74 -9.62 13.09 13.94
C SER A 74 -9.78 13.99 12.72
N GLY A 75 -9.39 15.27 12.81
CA GLY A 75 -9.47 16.22 11.69
C GLY A 75 -8.30 16.15 10.71
N ASP A 76 -7.23 15.42 11.03
CA ASP A 76 -6.05 15.32 10.16
C ASP A 76 -6.32 14.46 8.92
N LEU A 77 -7.25 13.51 9.07
CA LEU A 77 -7.62 12.58 8.01
C LEU A 77 -8.66 13.17 7.04
N ASP A 78 -9.20 14.35 7.35
CA ASP A 78 -10.26 14.96 6.56
C ASP A 78 -9.73 15.62 5.27
N ASP A 79 -8.46 16.01 5.23
CA ASP A 79 -7.82 16.60 4.05
C ASP A 79 -6.60 15.79 3.59
N LEU A 80 -6.84 14.87 2.66
CA LEU A 80 -5.81 14.00 2.11
C LEU A 80 -4.67 14.75 1.40
N ASN A 81 -4.88 15.99 0.95
CA ASN A 81 -3.81 16.76 0.29
C ASN A 81 -2.71 17.16 1.28
N LYS A 82 -3.00 17.10 2.57
CA LYS A 82 -2.06 17.36 3.66
C LYS A 82 -1.36 16.11 4.16
N LEU A 83 -1.72 14.95 3.61
CA LEU A 83 -1.15 13.66 3.96
C LEU A 83 -0.14 13.21 2.92
N SER A 84 0.91 12.57 3.40
CA SER A 84 1.87 11.81 2.61
C SER A 84 1.89 10.38 3.11
N PHE A 85 2.15 9.45 2.20
CA PHE A 85 2.01 8.02 2.44
C PHE A 85 3.28 7.32 1.97
N GLU A 86 3.82 6.46 2.83
CA GLU A 86 5.01 5.66 2.56
C GLU A 86 4.70 4.20 2.80
N VAL A 87 5.16 3.34 1.90
CA VAL A 87 4.94 1.89 1.94
C VAL A 87 6.25 1.23 2.29
N PHE A 88 6.25 0.43 3.35
CA PHE A 88 7.39 -0.39 3.74
C PHE A 88 7.13 -1.81 3.27
N ALA A 89 7.88 -2.24 2.25
CA ALA A 89 7.83 -3.57 1.69
C ALA A 89 9.25 -4.11 1.55
N ALA A 90 9.44 -5.38 1.88
CA ALA A 90 10.70 -6.09 1.70
C ALA A 90 10.50 -7.21 0.68
N PHE A 91 11.40 -7.24 -0.31
CA PHE A 91 11.50 -8.33 -1.26
C PHE A 91 12.62 -9.26 -0.81
N ASP A 92 12.38 -10.57 -0.87
CA ASP A 92 13.44 -11.56 -0.78
C ASP A 92 14.42 -11.33 -1.94
N ASP A 93 15.72 -11.34 -1.68
CA ASP A 93 16.79 -11.16 -2.68
C ASP A 93 16.70 -12.18 -3.85
N SER A 94 15.94 -13.26 -3.68
CA SER A 94 15.65 -14.27 -4.70
C SER A 94 14.41 -14.00 -5.54
N ALA A 95 13.63 -12.94 -5.24
CA ALA A 95 12.62 -12.41 -6.14
C ALA A 95 13.35 -11.75 -7.32
N SER A 96 13.06 -12.21 -8.54
CA SER A 96 13.87 -11.89 -9.73
C SER A 96 14.11 -10.38 -9.91
N SER A 97 15.39 -10.01 -10.02
CA SER A 97 15.90 -8.64 -10.21
C SER A 97 15.48 -7.94 -11.51
N ASP A 98 14.77 -8.63 -12.40
CA ASP A 98 14.46 -8.16 -13.76
C ASP A 98 13.16 -7.36 -13.87
N PHE A 99 12.36 -7.28 -12.80
CA PHE A 99 11.13 -6.49 -12.75
C PHE A 99 11.17 -5.47 -11.62
N HIS A 100 10.78 -4.24 -11.93
CA HIS A 100 10.57 -3.20 -10.92
C HIS A 100 9.11 -3.18 -10.53
N TYR A 101 8.84 -3.14 -9.24
CA TYR A 101 7.54 -2.77 -8.72
C TYR A 101 7.41 -1.26 -8.87
N GLY A 102 6.50 -0.82 -9.75
CA GLY A 102 6.36 0.60 -10.07
C GLY A 102 5.72 1.41 -8.95
N ASP A 103 5.23 2.60 -9.30
CA ASP A 103 4.43 3.44 -8.40
C ASP A 103 3.29 2.60 -7.79
N ALA A 104 3.31 2.45 -6.47
CA ALA A 104 2.24 1.79 -5.75
C ALA A 104 1.03 2.73 -5.67
N LYS A 105 -0.17 2.16 -5.60
CA LYS A 105 -1.41 2.93 -5.52
C LYS A 105 -2.10 2.59 -4.21
N LEU A 106 -2.37 3.59 -3.38
CA LEU A 106 -3.24 3.45 -2.22
C LEU A 106 -4.68 3.66 -2.68
N LEU A 107 -5.53 2.68 -2.42
CA LEU A 107 -6.97 2.80 -2.53
C LEU A 107 -7.54 2.96 -1.12
N LEU A 108 -8.16 4.10 -0.88
CA LEU A 108 -8.89 4.39 0.36
C LEU A 108 -10.37 4.40 0.04
N SER A 109 -11.15 3.56 0.72
CA SER A 109 -12.61 3.62 0.68
C SER A 109 -13.13 4.17 2.01
N ASP A 110 -14.00 5.17 1.95
CA ASP A 110 -14.63 5.76 3.14
C ASP A 110 -16.05 5.24 3.40
N ASP A 111 -16.67 5.70 4.47
CA ASP A 111 -18.02 5.31 4.88
C ASP A 111 -19.13 5.78 3.91
N ALA A 112 -18.81 6.67 2.98
CA ALA A 112 -19.69 7.09 1.88
C ALA A 112 -19.51 6.22 0.63
N GLY A 113 -18.52 5.33 0.59
CA GLY A 113 -18.17 4.49 -0.56
C GLY A 113 -17.38 5.23 -1.64
N GLU A 114 -16.78 6.39 -1.32
CA GLU A 114 -15.87 7.06 -2.23
C GLU A 114 -14.51 6.39 -2.20
N GLU A 115 -13.97 6.10 -3.39
CA GLU A 115 -12.62 5.56 -3.55
C GLU A 115 -11.66 6.66 -3.97
N LYS A 116 -10.52 6.73 -3.28
CA LYS A 116 -9.45 7.66 -3.62
C LYS A 116 -8.15 6.92 -3.90
N LEU A 117 -7.57 7.23 -5.05
CA LEU A 117 -6.33 6.64 -5.53
C LEU A 117 -5.17 7.60 -5.31
N ILE A 118 -4.15 7.15 -4.58
CA ILE A 118 -2.98 7.96 -4.23
C ILE A 118 -1.72 7.25 -4.71
N SER A 119 -0.90 7.94 -5.49
CA SER A 119 0.42 7.43 -5.86
C SER A 119 1.34 7.39 -4.64
N LEU A 120 2.00 6.26 -4.45
CA LEU A 120 2.89 5.97 -3.33
C LEU A 120 4.31 5.79 -3.84
N LYS A 121 5.26 6.23 -3.01
CA LYS A 121 6.67 5.88 -3.17
C LYS A 121 6.93 4.58 -2.40
N VAL A 122 7.52 3.60 -3.08
CA VAL A 122 8.03 2.37 -2.45
C VAL A 122 9.47 2.65 -2.03
N GLU A 123 9.80 2.41 -0.76
CA GLU A 123 11.18 2.43 -0.28
C GLU A 123 11.61 0.99 0.05
N ASP A 124 12.79 0.62 -0.46
CA ASP A 124 13.44 -0.69 -0.25
C ASP A 124 14.27 -0.72 1.05
#